data_AF-A0A960E720-F1
#
_entry.id   AF-A0A960E720-F1
#
_cell.length_a   1.000
_cell.length_b   1.000
_cell.length_c   1.000
_cell.angle_alpha   90.00
_cell.angle_beta   90.00
_cell.angle_gamma   90.00
#
_symmetry.space_group_name_H-M   'P 1'
#
loop_
_entity.id
_entity.type
_entity.pdbx_description
1 polymer ?
#
loop_
_entity_poly.entity_id
_entity_poly.type
_entity_poly.pdbx_seq_one_letter_code
_entity_poly.pdbx_strand_id
1 'polypeptide(L)' 'QIQGYLGDREMTHKLVNDVAPRYTERNGGYTRILKLGTREGDNAPMARIELV' A
#
# COMPACT_ATOMS: atom_id res chain seq x y z
N GLN A 1 -12.07 -13.28 -5.64
CA GLN A 1 -10.73 -12.96 -6.19
C GLN A 1 -9.88 -12.20 -5.17
N ILE A 2 -10.24 -10.97 -4.78
CA ILE A 2 -9.46 -10.15 -3.82
C ILE A 2 -9.19 -10.86 -2.48
N GLN A 3 -10.23 -11.44 -1.86
CA GLN A 3 -10.10 -12.17 -0.58
C GLN A 3 -9.15 -13.38 -0.66
N GLY A 4 -8.99 -14.00 -1.84
CA GLY A 4 -8.06 -15.12 -2.01
C GLY A 4 -6.59 -14.70 -1.99
N TYR A 5 -6.28 -13.43 -2.28
CA TYR A 5 -4.93 -12.88 -2.21
C TYR A 5 -4.60 -12.30 -0.83
N LEU A 6 -5.57 -11.63 -0.20
CA LEU A 6 -5.38 -11.00 1.11
C LEU A 6 -5.56 -11.97 2.28
N GLY A 7 -6.39 -13.01 2.14
CA GLY A 7 -6.70 -13.96 3.21
C GLY A 7 -7.54 -13.39 4.37
N ASP A 8 -7.81 -12.08 4.36
CA ASP A 8 -8.47 -11.34 5.44
C ASP A 8 -9.74 -10.65 4.91
N ARG A 9 -10.87 -10.92 5.57
CA ARG A 9 -12.20 -10.40 5.20
C ARG A 9 -12.38 -8.94 5.58
N GLU A 10 -11.86 -8.52 6.73
CA GLU A 10 -11.95 -7.13 7.20
C GLU A 10 -11.07 -6.23 6.32
N MET A 11 -9.85 -6.67 6.02
CA MET A 11 -8.96 -5.92 5.14
C MET A 11 -9.52 -5.82 3.71
N THR A 12 -10.15 -6.89 3.21
CA THR A 12 -10.83 -6.87 1.91
C THR A 12 -11.99 -5.87 1.92
N HIS A 13 -12.79 -5.83 2.98
CA HIS A 13 -13.88 -4.88 3.12
C HIS A 13 -13.38 -3.43 3.13
N LYS A 14 -12.33 -3.14 3.91
CA LYS A 14 -11.71 -1.81 3.96
C LYS A 14 -11.14 -1.39 2.60
N LEU A 15 -10.47 -2.29 1.90
CA LEU A 15 -9.90 -2.01 0.58
C LEU A 15 -10.99 -1.60 -0.42
N VAL A 16 -12.12 -2.30 -0.44
CA VAL A 16 -13.19 -2.06 -1.41
C VAL A 16 -14.06 -0.85 -1.02
N ASN A 17 -14.39 -0.69 0.25
CA ASN A 17 -15.36 0.32 0.68
C ASN A 17 -14.73 1.66 1.03
N ASP A 18 -13.48 1.67 1.50
CA ASP A 18 -12.85 2.91 1.98
C ASP A 18 -11.75 3.39 1.03
N VAL A 19 -10.92 2.47 0.55
CA VAL A 19 -9.72 2.81 -0.25
C VAL A 19 -10.08 2.98 -1.72
N ALA A 20 -10.79 2.02 -2.33
CA ALA A 20 -11.11 2.06 -3.76
C ALA A 20 -11.90 3.32 -4.20
N PRO A 21 -12.89 3.83 -3.44
CA PRO A 21 -13.61 5.04 -3.84
C PRO A 21 -12.73 6.30 -3.93
N ARG A 22 -11.61 6.35 -3.20
CA ARG A 22 -10.68 7.49 -3.24
C ARG A 22 -9.88 7.57 -4.55
N TYR A 23 -9.85 6.48 -5.31
CA TYR A 23 -9.02 6.33 -6.50
C TYR A 23 -9.80 6.16 -7.80
N THR A 24 -11.12 6.35 -7.77
CA THR A 24 -12.00 6.16 -8.93
C THR A 24 -11.62 7.01 -10.14
N GLU A 25 -11.16 8.24 -9.91
CA GLU A 25 -10.74 9.17 -10.98
C GLU A 25 -9.28 9.00 -11.40
N ARG A 26 -8.51 8.16 -10.69
CA ARG A 26 -7.08 7.98 -10.91
C ARG A 26 -6.81 6.72 -11.71
N ASN A 27 -6.27 6.86 -12.91
CA ASN A 27 -5.88 5.74 -13.77
C ASN A 27 -4.44 5.27 -13.48
N GLY A 28 -4.19 4.75 -12.28
CA GLY A 28 -2.90 4.17 -11.87
C GLY A 28 -2.03 5.07 -10.99
N GLY A 29 -0.89 4.53 -10.54
CA GLY A 29 -0.01 5.23 -9.60
C GLY A 29 -0.64 5.42 -8.21
N TYR A 30 -1.20 4.34 -7.66
CA TYR A 30 -1.87 4.33 -6.36
C TYR A 30 -0.91 4.27 -5.17
N THR A 31 0.35 3.92 -5.43
CA THR A 31 1.41 3.81 -4.42
C THR A 31 2.59 4.71 -4.75
N ARG A 32 3.26 5.16 -3.69
CA ARG A 32 4.48 5.96 -3.72
C ARG A 32 5.53 5.30 -2.85
N ILE A 33 6.79 5.35 -3.28
CA ILE A 33 7.94 4.91 -2.48
C ILE A 33 8.81 6.14 -2.16
N LEU A 34 9.05 6.36 -0.86
CA LEU A 34 9.98 7.37 -0.36
C LEU A 34 11.22 6.67 0.20
N LYS A 35 12.41 6.97 -0.32
CA LYS A 35 13.68 6.43 0.18
C LYS A 35 14.04 7.13 1.50
N LEU A 36 14.31 6.36 2.54
CA LEU A 36 14.55 6.87 3.90
C LEU A 36 16.03 6.84 4.32
N GLY A 37 16.94 6.37 3.46
CA GLY A 37 18.34 6.16 3.80
C GLY A 37 18.59 4.74 4.29
N THR A 38 19.63 4.53 5.09
CA THR A 38 20.01 3.20 5.59
C THR A 38 19.59 3.00 7.04
N ARG A 39 19.25 1.75 7.39
CA ARG A 39 18.92 1.35 8.76
C ARG A 39 20.18 1.27 9.60
N GLU A 40 20.11 1.78 10.82
CA GLU A 40 21.19 1.70 11.78
C GLU A 40 21.45 0.24 12.20
N GLY A 41 22.72 -0.15 12.29
CA GLY A 41 23.15 -1.50 12.70
C GLY A 41 23.55 -2.41 11.54
N ASP A 42 22.73 -2.49 10.48
CA ASP A 42 23.00 -3.37 9.34
C ASP A 42 23.13 -2.64 7.99
N ASN A 43 23.02 -1.31 8.00
CA ASN A 43 23.12 -0.45 6.83
C ASN A 43 22.14 -0.82 5.69
N ALA A 44 21.02 -1.51 6.02
CA ALA A 44 20.06 -1.93 5.01
C ALA A 44 19.32 -0.70 4.41
N PRO A 45 19.16 -0.60 3.08
CA PRO A 45 18.44 0.51 2.48
C PRO A 45 16.95 0.42 2.81
N MET A 46 16.41 1.50 3.40
CA MET A 46 15.03 1.61 3.84
C MET A 46 14.21 2.48 2.89
N ALA A 47 12.94 2.13 2.75
CA ALA A 47 11.95 2.96 2.07
C ALA A 47 10.58 2.85 2.75
N ARG A 48 9.79 3.92 2.66
CA ARG A 48 8.39 3.96 3.07
C ARG A 48 7.50 3.86 1.84
N ILE A 49 6.59 2.90 1.84
CA ILE A 49 5.54 2.79 0.83
C ILE A 49 4.24 3.39 1.37
N GLU A 50 3.60 4.23 0.57
CA GLU A 50 2.37 4.93 0.95
C GLU A 50 1.33 4.88 -0.16
N LEU A 51 0.06 4.96 0.23
CA LEU A 51 -1.06 5.22 -0.68
C LEU A 51 -1.07 6.72 -1.01
N VAL A 52 -1.29 7.06 -2.29
CA VAL A 52 -1.21 8.46 -2.79
C VAL A 52 -2.47 9.26 -2.54
#